data_AF-A0A1J4QG98-F1
#
_entry.id   AF-A0A1J4QG98-F1
#
_cell.length_a   1.000
_cell.length_b   1.000
_cell.length_c   1.000
_cell.angle_alpha   90.00
_cell.angle_beta   90.00
_cell.angle_gamma   90.00
#
_symmetry.space_group_name_H-M   'P 1'
#
loop_
_entity.id
_entity.type
_entity.pdbx_description
1 polymer ?
#
loop_
_entity_poly.entity_id
_entity_poly.type
_entity_poly.pdbx_seq_one_letter_code
_entity_poly.pdbx_strand_id
1 'polypeptide(L)'
;MKTLDKWAERIYAETDVGRSIATSAAGVVGLSAYLVSSDWVIAVFSAVIAFPLVRLVATGVHARTVRRAQGRMELEEAERIYGRLSEDEKTVVQAFVQAGGSVLTWGQVNQLDLPGAGIESLVQREVVWTSVTADGMRETFALDSAVFDVGQKRVADESNL
;
A
#
# COMPACT_ATOMS: atom_id res chain seq x y z
N MET A 1 9.62 29.53 8.30
CA MET A 1 9.05 29.92 6.99
C MET A 1 8.98 28.74 6.01
N LYS A 2 10.07 27.98 5.76
CA LYS A 2 10.05 26.82 4.84
C LYS A 2 9.07 25.67 5.18
N THR A 3 8.68 25.51 6.44
CA THR A 3 7.73 24.47 6.88
C THR A 3 6.28 24.82 6.59
N LEU A 4 5.92 26.11 6.63
CA LEU A 4 4.56 26.59 6.34
C LEU A 4 4.29 26.60 4.84
N ASP A 5 5.29 26.96 4.03
CA ASP A 5 5.16 26.93 2.56
C ASP A 5 4.99 25.50 2.04
N LYS A 6 5.77 24.54 2.56
CA LYS A 6 5.56 23.11 2.27
C LYS A 6 4.19 22.60 2.73
N TRP A 7 3.66 23.19 3.79
CA TRP A 7 2.32 22.86 4.31
C TRP A 7 1.23 23.40 3.40
N ALA A 8 1.36 24.64 2.93
CA ALA A 8 0.45 25.26 1.99
C ALA A 8 0.48 24.50 0.64
N GLU A 9 1.65 24.20 0.12
CA GLU A 9 1.82 23.48 -1.14
C GLU A 9 1.19 22.09 -1.09
N ARG A 10 1.35 21.36 0.03
CA ARG A 10 0.70 20.07 0.26
C ARG A 10 -0.82 20.16 0.43
N ILE A 11 -1.32 21.26 1.00
CA ILE A 11 -2.75 21.54 1.02
C ILE A 11 -3.24 21.74 -0.40
N TYR A 12 -2.54 22.49 -1.25
CA TYR A 12 -2.99 22.84 -2.60
C TYR A 12 -2.82 21.74 -3.66
N ALA A 13 -1.95 20.75 -3.45
CA ALA A 13 -1.49 19.89 -4.54
C ALA A 13 -2.43 18.77 -5.01
N GLU A 14 -3.28 18.13 -4.18
CA GLU A 14 -3.99 16.94 -4.69
C GLU A 14 -5.22 16.53 -3.87
N THR A 15 -6.18 15.92 -4.57
CA THR A 15 -7.47 15.31 -4.15
C THR A 15 -8.70 16.21 -4.14
N ASP A 16 -9.55 16.04 -5.18
CA ASP A 16 -10.90 16.61 -5.28
C ASP A 16 -11.80 16.23 -4.08
N VAL A 17 -11.54 15.07 -3.47
CA VAL A 17 -12.27 14.56 -2.29
C VAL A 17 -11.96 15.38 -1.03
N GLY A 18 -10.69 15.72 -0.79
CA GLY A 18 -10.32 16.56 0.36
C GLY A 18 -10.91 17.97 0.24
N ARG A 19 -10.98 18.50 -0.99
CA ARG A 19 -11.61 19.78 -1.29
C ARG A 19 -13.13 19.73 -1.08
N SER A 20 -13.83 18.72 -1.58
CA SER A 20 -15.29 18.63 -1.47
C SER A 20 -15.76 18.45 -0.02
N ILE A 21 -15.08 17.61 0.77
CA ILE A 21 -15.35 17.42 2.20
C ILE A 21 -15.08 18.71 2.97
N ALA A 22 -13.97 19.39 2.69
CA ALA A 22 -13.61 20.64 3.35
C ALA A 22 -14.61 21.77 3.04
N THR A 23 -15.05 21.90 1.79
CA THR A 23 -16.05 22.91 1.39
C THR A 23 -17.38 22.66 2.06
N SER A 24 -17.86 21.41 2.08
CA SER A 24 -19.13 21.05 2.73
C SER A 24 -19.09 21.35 4.23
N ALA A 25 -18.04 20.89 4.92
CA ALA A 25 -17.89 21.10 6.36
C ALA A 25 -17.67 22.59 6.72
N ALA A 26 -16.89 23.33 5.94
CA ALA A 26 -16.71 24.76 6.14
C ALA A 26 -18.04 25.52 5.97
N GLY A 27 -18.87 25.12 5.00
CA GLY A 27 -20.23 25.63 4.82
C GLY A 27 -21.12 25.36 6.03
N VAL A 28 -21.09 24.14 6.57
CA VAL A 28 -21.83 23.78 7.79
C VAL A 28 -21.38 24.59 9.00
N VAL A 29 -20.07 24.77 9.19
CA VAL A 29 -19.50 25.56 10.28
C VAL A 29 -19.89 27.04 10.15
N GLY A 30 -19.77 27.61 8.95
CA GLY A 30 -20.18 28.99 8.68
C GLY A 30 -21.67 29.21 8.89
N LEU A 31 -22.52 28.30 8.40
CA LEU A 31 -23.97 28.36 8.59
C LEU A 31 -24.35 28.22 10.07
N SER A 32 -23.69 27.32 10.80
CA SER A 32 -23.93 27.14 12.24
C SER A 32 -23.55 28.40 13.03
N ALA A 33 -22.40 29.00 12.70
CA ALA A 33 -21.97 30.26 13.30
C ALA A 33 -22.97 31.38 13.00
N TYR A 34 -23.45 31.50 11.76
CA TYR A 34 -24.46 32.48 11.37
C TYR A 34 -25.76 32.34 12.19
N LEU A 35 -26.27 31.12 12.36
CA LEU A 35 -27.51 30.88 13.09
C LEU A 35 -27.39 31.22 14.59
N VAL A 36 -26.19 31.08 15.17
CA VAL A 36 -25.96 31.36 16.60
C VAL A 36 -25.68 32.84 16.85
N SER A 37 -24.82 33.48 16.04
CA SER A 37 -24.41 34.86 16.27
C SER A 37 -25.28 35.89 15.53
N SER A 38 -26.10 35.46 14.56
CA SER A 38 -26.81 36.34 13.63
C SER A 38 -25.90 37.35 12.90
N ASP A 39 -24.59 37.08 12.86
CA ASP A 39 -23.57 37.94 12.26
C ASP A 39 -22.92 37.23 11.07
N TRP A 40 -23.10 37.81 9.89
CA TRP A 40 -22.57 37.28 8.63
C TRP A 40 -21.03 37.36 8.56
N VAL A 41 -20.41 38.31 9.26
CA VAL A 41 -18.95 38.47 9.29
C VAL A 41 -18.33 37.30 10.04
N ILE A 42 -18.84 37.00 11.24
CA ILE A 42 -18.38 35.86 12.07
C ILE A 42 -18.58 34.54 11.32
N ALA A 43 -19.69 34.40 10.59
CA ALA A 43 -19.96 33.23 9.77
C ALA A 43 -18.92 33.00 8.66
N VAL A 44 -18.58 34.05 7.91
CA VAL A 44 -17.56 33.98 6.84
C VAL A 44 -16.18 33.65 7.40
N PHE A 45 -15.76 34.33 8.47
CA PHE A 45 -14.47 34.05 9.10
C PHE A 45 -14.39 32.61 9.65
N SER A 46 -15.47 32.12 10.25
CA SER A 46 -15.55 30.75 10.75
C SER A 46 -15.40 29.73 9.62
N ALA A 47 -16.05 29.95 8.48
CA ALA A 47 -15.92 29.09 7.30
C ALA A 47 -14.49 29.11 6.72
N VAL A 48 -13.88 30.29 6.59
CA VAL A 48 -12.52 30.46 6.05
C VAL A 48 -11.48 29.78 6.93
N ILE A 49 -11.63 29.82 8.26
CA ILE A 49 -10.71 29.17 9.21
C ILE A 49 -10.97 27.66 9.29
N ALA A 50 -12.23 27.23 9.24
CA ALA A 50 -12.58 25.80 9.31
C ALA A 50 -12.13 25.03 8.07
N PHE A 51 -12.17 25.65 6.89
CA PHE A 51 -11.79 25.02 5.63
C PHE A 51 -10.40 24.34 5.64
N PRO A 52 -9.28 25.02 5.97
CA PRO A 52 -7.96 24.40 5.99
C PRO A 52 -7.84 23.30 7.06
N LEU A 53 -8.48 23.47 8.22
CA LEU A 53 -8.47 22.47 9.29
C LEU A 53 -9.15 21.18 8.86
N VAL A 54 -10.37 21.27 8.30
CA VAL A 54 -11.09 20.10 7.82
C VAL A 54 -10.37 19.45 6.66
N ARG A 55 -9.83 20.24 5.73
CA ARG A 55 -9.08 19.71 4.58
C ARG A 55 -7.90 18.86 5.02
N LEU A 56 -7.12 19.33 6.00
CA LEU A 56 -5.98 18.59 6.51
C LEU A 56 -6.40 17.23 7.10
N VAL A 57 -7.44 17.24 7.93
CA VAL A 57 -7.97 16.02 8.56
C VAL A 57 -8.50 15.07 7.50
N ALA A 58 -9.28 15.57 6.54
CA ALA A 58 -9.85 14.78 5.46
C ALA A 58 -8.77 14.10 4.61
N THR A 59 -7.73 14.83 4.19
CA THR A 59 -6.61 14.27 3.41
C THR A 59 -5.83 13.24 4.22
N GLY A 60 -5.58 13.48 5.51
CA GLY A 60 -4.87 12.54 6.38
C GLY A 60 -5.64 11.24 6.59
N VAL A 61 -6.95 11.33 6.85
CA VAL A 61 -7.84 10.17 7.02
C VAL A 61 -7.96 9.41 5.71
N HIS A 62 -8.21 10.10 4.59
CA HIS A 62 -8.35 9.46 3.29
C HIS A 62 -7.09 8.70 2.88
N ALA A 63 -5.90 9.33 3.01
CA ALA A 63 -4.63 8.65 2.71
C ALA A 63 -4.41 7.40 3.58
N ARG A 64 -4.76 7.46 4.87
CA ARG A 64 -4.63 6.30 5.77
C ARG A 64 -5.62 5.19 5.42
N THR A 65 -6.85 5.54 5.05
CA THR A 65 -7.89 4.58 4.66
C THR A 65 -7.54 3.94 3.32
N VAL A 66 -7.12 4.72 2.32
CA VAL A 66 -6.70 4.20 1.01
C VAL A 66 -5.50 3.28 1.15
N ARG A 67 -4.47 3.64 1.92
CA ARG A 67 -3.33 2.75 2.17
C ARG A 67 -3.72 1.43 2.82
N ARG A 68 -4.66 1.46 3.78
CA ARG A 68 -5.18 0.24 4.41
C ARG A 68 -6.04 -0.59 3.46
N ALA A 69 -6.82 0.06 2.61
CA ALA A 69 -7.64 -0.62 1.62
C ALA A 69 -6.77 -1.28 0.54
N GLN A 70 -5.77 -0.54 0.02
CA GLN A 70 -4.78 -1.05 -0.92
C GLN A 70 -4.05 -2.27 -0.36
N GLY A 71 -3.50 -2.19 0.85
CA GLY A 71 -2.82 -3.34 1.46
C GLY A 71 -3.73 -4.55 1.69
N ARG A 72 -5.03 -4.35 1.93
CA ARG A 72 -6.00 -5.46 2.01
C ARG A 72 -6.29 -6.07 0.63
N MET A 73 -6.47 -5.22 -0.38
CA MET A 73 -6.70 -5.68 -1.74
C MET A 73 -5.50 -6.44 -2.29
N GLU A 74 -4.29 -5.93 -2.05
CA GLU A 74 -3.02 -6.60 -2.42
C GLU A 74 -2.90 -7.96 -1.74
N LEU A 75 -3.24 -8.06 -0.45
CA LEU A 75 -3.26 -9.34 0.28
C LEU A 75 -4.32 -10.31 -0.26
N GLU A 76 -5.55 -9.87 -0.49
CA GLU A 76 -6.62 -10.70 -1.05
C GLU A 76 -6.29 -11.19 -2.46
N GLU A 77 -5.64 -10.35 -3.27
CA GLU A 77 -5.16 -10.71 -4.59
C GLU A 77 -4.01 -11.71 -4.52
N ALA A 78 -3.02 -11.49 -3.64
CA ALA A 78 -1.93 -12.42 -3.41
C ALA A 78 -2.43 -13.79 -2.90
N GLU A 79 -3.40 -13.83 -1.99
CA GLU A 79 -4.04 -15.07 -1.54
C GLU A 79 -4.75 -15.80 -2.69
N ARG A 80 -5.41 -15.06 -3.57
CA ARG A 80 -6.06 -15.61 -4.77
C ARG A 80 -5.04 -16.16 -5.77
N ILE A 81 -3.94 -15.45 -5.99
CA ILE A 81 -2.85 -15.88 -6.87
C ILE A 81 -2.23 -17.16 -6.31
N TYR A 82 -1.85 -17.14 -5.03
CA TYR A 82 -1.27 -18.28 -4.32
C TYR A 82 -2.20 -19.51 -4.36
N GLY A 83 -3.51 -19.31 -4.14
CA GLY A 83 -4.50 -20.38 -4.21
C GLY A 83 -4.67 -21.01 -5.61
N ARG A 84 -4.25 -20.32 -6.67
CA ARG A 84 -4.25 -20.81 -8.06
C ARG A 84 -2.89 -21.35 -8.51
N LEU A 85 -1.89 -21.38 -7.62
CA LEU A 85 -0.63 -22.03 -7.92
C LEU A 85 -0.82 -23.55 -7.89
N SER A 86 -0.16 -24.24 -8.81
CA SER A 86 0.07 -25.68 -8.76
C SER A 86 0.98 -26.05 -7.60
N GLU A 87 1.05 -27.35 -7.26
CA GLU A 87 1.90 -27.82 -6.16
C GLU A 87 3.39 -27.57 -6.43
N ASP A 88 3.83 -27.70 -7.68
CA ASP A 88 5.22 -27.39 -8.09
C ASP A 88 5.55 -25.91 -7.91
N GLU A 89 4.63 -25.01 -8.28
CA GLU A 89 4.80 -23.57 -8.09
C GLU A 89 4.78 -23.20 -6.60
N LYS A 90 3.89 -23.81 -5.80
CA LYS A 90 3.88 -23.61 -4.34
C LYS A 90 5.19 -24.06 -3.69
N THR A 91 5.78 -25.15 -4.19
CA THR A 91 7.09 -25.64 -3.73
C THR A 91 8.17 -24.59 -3.93
N VAL A 92 8.17 -23.89 -5.08
CA VAL A 92 9.09 -22.77 -5.31
C VAL A 92 8.85 -21.64 -4.30
N VAL A 93 7.60 -21.23 -4.08
CA VAL A 93 7.28 -20.18 -3.08
C VAL A 93 7.75 -20.59 -1.69
N GLN A 94 7.51 -21.84 -1.28
CA GLN A 94 7.94 -22.36 0.01
C GLN A 94 9.47 -22.35 0.16
N ALA A 95 10.21 -22.64 -0.90
CA ALA A 95 11.67 -22.61 -0.86
C ALA A 95 12.23 -21.20 -0.65
N PHE A 96 11.59 -20.17 -1.22
CA PHE A 96 11.91 -18.76 -0.92
C PHE A 96 11.65 -18.44 0.56
N VAL A 97 10.49 -18.85 1.08
CA VAL A 97 10.13 -18.65 2.50
C VAL A 97 11.14 -19.34 3.42
N GLN A 98 11.51 -20.59 3.13
CA GLN A 98 12.51 -21.34 3.91
C GLN A 98 13.91 -20.75 3.83
N ALA A 99 14.29 -20.20 2.67
CA ALA A 99 15.55 -19.47 2.51
C ALA A 99 15.56 -18.11 3.26
N GLY A 100 14.41 -17.67 3.76
CA GLY A 100 14.28 -16.48 4.62
C GLY A 100 14.21 -15.16 3.86
N GLY A 101 13.95 -15.17 2.55
CA GLY A 101 13.90 -13.96 1.74
C GLY A 101 13.07 -14.11 0.48
N SER A 102 12.44 -13.01 0.07
CA SER A 102 11.71 -12.90 -1.21
C SER A 102 12.64 -12.72 -2.41
N VAL A 103 13.94 -12.52 -2.19
CA VAL A 103 14.93 -12.34 -3.25
C VAL A 103 16.07 -13.32 -3.02
N LEU A 104 16.35 -14.14 -4.03
CA LEU A 104 17.43 -15.12 -4.01
C LEU A 104 18.32 -14.93 -5.24
N THR A 105 19.63 -15.06 -5.06
CA THR A 105 20.57 -15.08 -6.19
C THR A 105 20.43 -16.38 -6.98
N TRP A 106 20.81 -16.37 -8.26
CA TRP A 106 20.90 -17.60 -9.08
C TRP A 106 21.67 -18.73 -8.39
N GLY A 107 22.77 -18.39 -7.72
CA GLY A 107 23.59 -19.37 -7.00
C GLY A 107 22.86 -20.01 -5.82
N GLN A 108 21.97 -19.26 -5.14
CA GLN A 108 21.13 -19.79 -4.07
C GLN A 108 19.98 -20.63 -4.65
N VAL A 109 19.34 -20.16 -5.72
CA VAL A 109 18.26 -20.91 -6.40
C VAL A 109 18.75 -22.25 -6.93
N ASN A 110 19.96 -22.31 -7.51
CA ASN A 110 20.55 -23.56 -8.00
C ASN A 110 20.92 -24.56 -6.89
N GLN A 111 20.98 -24.13 -5.64
CA GLN A 111 21.19 -25.02 -4.50
C GLN A 111 19.86 -25.57 -3.94
N LEU A 112 18.74 -24.97 -4.33
CA LEU A 112 17.41 -25.45 -3.98
C LEU A 112 17.00 -26.51 -5.02
N ASP A 113 16.51 -27.66 -4.55
CA ASP A 113 15.99 -28.72 -5.41
C ASP A 113 14.61 -28.35 -5.94
N LEU A 114 14.56 -27.41 -6.89
CA LEU A 114 13.34 -26.82 -7.40
C LEU A 114 12.93 -27.43 -8.74
N PRO A 115 11.61 -27.62 -8.97
CA PRO A 115 11.12 -27.98 -10.27
C PRO A 115 11.35 -26.81 -11.24
N GLY A 116 12.22 -27.01 -12.25
CA GLY A 116 12.56 -25.96 -13.22
C GLY A 116 11.34 -25.38 -13.94
N ALA A 117 10.34 -26.22 -14.23
CA ALA A 117 9.07 -25.78 -14.82
C ALA A 117 8.26 -24.86 -13.88
N GLY A 118 8.37 -25.05 -12.56
CA GLY A 118 7.68 -24.23 -11.57
C GLY A 118 8.21 -22.79 -11.52
N ILE A 119 9.53 -22.60 -11.59
CA ILE A 119 10.14 -21.26 -11.66
C ILE A 119 9.71 -20.55 -12.94
N GLU A 120 9.88 -21.21 -14.10
CA GLU A 120 9.53 -20.61 -15.40
C GLU A 120 8.04 -20.27 -15.49
N SER A 121 7.17 -21.11 -14.93
CA SER A 121 5.74 -20.84 -14.87
C SER A 121 5.43 -19.62 -13.99
N LEU A 122 6.07 -19.50 -12.83
CA LEU A 122 5.92 -18.32 -11.96
C LEU A 122 6.46 -17.04 -12.61
N VAL A 123 7.52 -17.15 -13.42
CA VAL A 123 8.03 -16.03 -14.21
C VAL A 123 7.02 -15.59 -15.26
N GLN A 124 6.43 -16.54 -16.00
CA GLN A 124 5.41 -16.23 -17.00
C GLN A 124 4.13 -15.62 -16.38
N ARG A 125 3.84 -15.97 -15.12
CA ARG A 125 2.70 -15.42 -14.37
C ARG A 125 3.00 -14.09 -13.67
N GLU A 126 4.19 -13.53 -13.89
CA GLU A 126 4.65 -12.27 -13.28
C GLU A 126 4.69 -12.32 -11.74
N VAL A 127 4.77 -13.52 -11.15
CA VAL A 127 4.88 -13.73 -9.71
C VAL A 127 6.35 -13.74 -9.27
N VAL A 128 7.22 -14.22 -10.14
CA VAL A 128 8.67 -14.15 -9.99
C VAL A 128 9.24 -13.37 -11.17
N TRP A 129 10.27 -12.58 -10.95
CA TRP A 129 11.00 -11.94 -12.05
C TRP A 129 12.50 -11.98 -11.79
N THR A 130 13.27 -11.82 -12.86
CA THR A 130 14.71 -11.66 -12.75
C THR A 130 15.06 -10.20 -12.51
N SER A 131 16.01 -9.97 -11.61
CA SER A 131 16.53 -8.65 -11.28
C SER A 131 18.02 -8.75 -10.99
N VAL A 132 18.64 -7.64 -10.58
CA VAL A 132 20.03 -7.60 -10.14
C VAL A 132 20.10 -7.14 -8.70
N THR A 133 21.11 -7.63 -7.98
CA THR A 133 21.45 -7.17 -6.63
C THR A 133 21.70 -5.66 -6.61
N ALA A 134 21.57 -5.05 -5.42
CA ALA A 134 21.77 -3.61 -5.26
C ALA A 134 23.18 -3.12 -5.66
N ASP A 135 24.18 -4.00 -5.62
CA ASP A 135 25.53 -3.74 -6.12
C ASP A 135 25.66 -3.85 -7.66
N GLY A 136 24.60 -4.28 -8.35
CA GLY A 136 24.54 -4.44 -9.80
C GLY A 136 25.32 -5.64 -10.34
N MET A 137 25.85 -6.52 -9.48
CA MET A 137 26.83 -7.53 -9.89
C MET A 137 26.27 -8.94 -10.07
N ARG A 138 25.12 -9.25 -9.47
CA ARG A 138 24.56 -10.62 -9.47
C ARG A 138 23.10 -10.60 -9.89
N GLU A 139 22.76 -11.53 -10.76
CA GLU A 139 21.37 -11.81 -11.11
C GLU A 139 20.65 -12.50 -9.94
N THR A 140 19.38 -12.12 -9.77
CA THR A 140 18.50 -12.56 -8.69
C THR A 140 17.14 -12.91 -9.25
N PHE A 141 16.47 -13.85 -8.59
CA PHE A 141 15.05 -14.07 -8.70
C PHE A 141 14.37 -13.35 -7.56
N ALA A 142 13.42 -12.48 -7.88
CA ALA A 142 12.61 -11.77 -6.92
C ALA A 142 11.17 -12.30 -7.02
N LEU A 143 10.69 -12.85 -5.92
CA LEU A 143 9.30 -13.24 -5.72
C LEU A 143 8.51 -12.02 -5.25
N ASP A 144 7.28 -11.89 -5.76
CA ASP A 144 6.33 -10.89 -5.30
C ASP A 144 6.22 -10.92 -3.76
N SER A 145 6.42 -9.76 -3.13
CA SER A 145 6.46 -9.66 -1.68
C SER A 145 5.14 -10.04 -1.01
N ALA A 146 4.00 -9.75 -1.65
CA ALA A 146 2.70 -10.10 -1.09
C ALA A 146 2.47 -11.62 -1.18
N VAL A 147 2.89 -12.27 -2.26
CA VAL A 147 2.85 -13.74 -2.39
C VAL A 147 3.81 -14.40 -1.40
N PHE A 148 5.00 -13.84 -1.18
CA PHE A 148 5.93 -14.29 -0.16
C PHE A 148 5.32 -14.22 1.25
N ASP A 149 4.68 -13.10 1.60
CA ASP A 149 4.02 -12.93 2.90
C ASP A 149 2.88 -13.94 3.11
N VAL A 150 2.11 -14.25 2.05
CA VAL A 150 1.09 -15.31 2.09
C VAL A 150 1.74 -16.67 2.33
N GLY A 151 2.84 -16.99 1.64
CA GLY A 151 3.61 -18.22 1.88
C GLY A 151 4.11 -18.31 3.32
N GLN A 152 4.63 -17.22 3.88
CA GLN A 152 5.14 -17.16 5.24
C GLN A 152 4.03 -17.39 6.28
N LYS A 153 2.84 -16.82 6.07
CA LYS A 153 1.66 -17.08 6.91
C LYS A 153 1.25 -18.55 6.90
N ARG A 154 1.25 -19.20 5.73
CA ARG A 154 0.89 -20.62 5.59
C ARG A 154 1.84 -21.54 6.35
N VAL A 155 3.14 -21.30 6.24
CA VAL A 155 4.16 -22.05 7.00
C VAL A 155 3.98 -21.84 8.52
N ALA A 156 3.67 -20.62 8.94
CA ALA A 156 3.40 -20.32 10.35
C ALA A 156 2.13 -21.03 10.87
N ASP A 157 1.06 -21.08 10.08
CA ASP A 157 -0.17 -21.80 10.44
C ASP A 157 0.07 -23.32 10.55
N GLU A 158 0.86 -23.91 9.65
CA GLU A 158 1.24 -25.32 9.69
C GLU A 158 2.15 -25.67 10.88
N SER A 159 2.98 -24.73 11.33
CA SER A 159 3.89 -24.92 12.47
C SER A 159 3.19 -24.82 13.84
N ASN A 160 1.96 -24.29 13.88
CA ASN A 160 1.16 -24.13 15.10
C ASN A 160 0.09 -25.22 15.28
N LEU A 161 0.03 -26.19 14.36
CA LEU A 161 -0.83 -27.38 14.40
C LEU A 161 -0.03 -28.60 14.89
#